data_AF-J3DKC3-F1
#
_entry.id   AF-J3DKC3-F1
#
_cell.length_a   1.000
_cell.length_b   1.000
_cell.length_c   1.000
_cell.angle_alpha   90.00
_cell.angle_beta   90.00
_cell.angle_gamma   90.00
#
_symmetry.space_group_name_H-M   'P 1'
#
loop_
_entity.id
_entity.type
_entity.pdbx_description
1 polymer ?
#
loop_
_entity_poly.entity_id
_entity_poly.type
_entity_poly.pdbx_seq_one_letter_code
_entity_poly.pdbx_strand_id
1 'polypeptide(L)' 'MKTLMIYGASGYTGSMIVQHVLASGISVIIAGRNKEKLAAMANDLNLPFNVFTVGDN' A
#
# COMPACT_ATOMS: atom_id res chain seq x y z
N MET A 1 -13.14 9.20 -10.74
CA MET A 1 -11.75 8.73 -10.93
C MET A 1 -11.60 7.34 -10.31
N LYS A 2 -10.80 6.45 -10.91
CA LYS A 2 -10.50 5.13 -10.33
C LYS A 2 -9.19 5.21 -9.57
N THR A 3 -9.14 4.65 -8.35
CA THR A 3 -7.95 4.60 -7.50
C THR A 3 -7.42 3.17 -7.47
N LEU A 4 -6.11 3.01 -7.69
CA LEU A 4 -5.48 1.69 -7.65
C LEU A 4 -5.21 1.29 -6.20
N MET A 5 -5.53 0.05 -5.82
CA MET A 5 -5.09 -0.52 -4.54
C MET A 5 -4.00 -1.55 -4.78
N ILE A 6 -2.89 -1.45 -4.04
CA ILE A 6 -1.81 -2.43 -4.09
C ILE A 6 -1.83 -3.24 -2.80
N TYR A 7 -2.30 -4.48 -2.86
CA TYR A 7 -2.20 -5.42 -1.75
C TYR A 7 -0.81 -6.08 -1.73
N GLY A 8 -0.22 -6.21 -0.55
CA GLY A 8 1.18 -6.61 -0.38
C GLY A 8 2.16 -5.46 -0.61
N ALA A 9 1.68 -4.21 -0.52
CA ALA A 9 2.47 -3.00 -0.79
C ALA A 9 3.75 -2.89 0.06
N SER A 10 3.73 -3.36 1.31
CA SER A 10 4.91 -3.35 2.18
C SER A 10 5.88 -4.52 1.94
N GLY A 11 5.64 -5.36 0.93
CA GLY A 11 6.54 -6.42 0.49
C GLY A 11 7.61 -5.91 -0.48
N TYR A 12 8.58 -6.76 -0.81
CA TYR A 12 9.70 -6.38 -1.69
C TYR A 12 9.23 -5.88 -3.06
N THR A 13 8.44 -6.69 -3.78
CA THR A 13 7.90 -6.29 -5.09
C THR A 13 6.82 -5.22 -4.95
N GLY A 14 5.99 -5.30 -3.90
CA GLY A 14 4.92 -4.35 -3.67
C GLY A 14 5.43 -2.92 -3.52
N SER A 15 6.54 -2.73 -2.80
CA SER A 15 7.11 -1.40 -2.59
C SER A 15 7.64 -0.81 -3.91
N MET A 16 8.26 -1.61 -4.76
CA MET A 16 8.70 -1.19 -6.10
C MET A 16 7.52 -0.79 -6.99
N ILE A 17 6.41 -1.53 -6.95
CA ILE A 17 5.20 -1.19 -7.69
C ILE A 17 4.61 0.13 -7.18
N VAL A 18 4.53 0.34 -5.86
CA VAL A 18 4.05 1.60 -5.27
C VAL A 18 4.87 2.78 -5.81
N GLN A 19 6.20 2.69 -5.77
CA GLN A 19 7.09 3.74 -6.28
C GLN A 19 6.84 4.03 -7.77
N HIS A 20 6.68 2.99 -8.59
CA HIS A 20 6.42 3.16 -10.02
C HIS A 20 5.06 3.82 -10.30
N VAL A 21 4.02 3.44 -9.55
CA VAL A 21 2.67 3.99 -9.69
C VAL A 21 2.64 5.47 -9.28
N LEU A 22 3.33 5.83 -8.20
CA LEU A 22 3.49 7.22 -7.78
C LEU A 22 4.23 8.06 -8.83
N ALA A 23 5.34 7.54 -9.37
CA ALA A 23 6.09 8.20 -10.43
C ALA A 23 5.26 8.39 -11.72
N SER A 24 4.24 7.55 -11.92
CA SER A 24 3.31 7.64 -13.05
C SER A 24 2.12 8.59 -12.81
N GLY A 25 2.05 9.26 -11.65
CA GLY A 25 0.97 10.20 -11.31
C GLY A 25 -0.38 9.52 -11.02
N ILE A 26 -0.38 8.21 -10.77
CA ILE A 26 -1.60 7.44 -10.51
C ILE A 26 -1.91 7.48 -9.01
N SER A 27 -3.14 7.84 -8.66
CA SER A 27 -3.61 7.77 -7.28
C SER A 27 -3.64 6.32 -6.78
N VAL A 28 -3.01 6.07 -5.63
CA VAL A 28 -2.85 4.73 -5.07
C VAL A 28 -3.23 4.67 -3.59
N ILE A 29 -3.81 3.54 -3.18
CA ILE A 29 -4.01 3.13 -1.79
C ILE A 29 -3.14 1.90 -1.54
N ILE A 30 -2.33 1.92 -0.47
CA ILE A 30 -1.50 0.76 -0.12
C ILE A 30 -2.25 -0.18 0.83
N ALA A 31 -2.06 -1.48 0.67
CA ALA A 31 -2.79 -2.48 1.45
C ALA A 31 -1.94 -3.70 1.79
N GLY A 32 -2.31 -4.40 2.86
CA GLY A 32 -1.62 -5.61 3.31
C GLY A 32 -2.00 -6.02 4.73
N ARG A 33 -1.24 -6.95 5.31
CA ARG A 33 -1.54 -7.57 6.61
C ARG A 33 -0.82 -6.93 7.79
N ASN A 34 0.37 -6.39 7.57
CA ASN A 34 1.22 -5.85 8.63
C ASN A 34 0.92 -4.35 8.79
N LYS A 35 0.22 -3.99 9.87
CA LYS A 35 -0.21 -2.62 10.14
C LYS A 35 0.98 -1.69 10.33
N GLU A 36 2.00 -2.12 11.05
CA GLU A 36 3.16 -1.29 11.41
C GLU A 36 3.96 -0.90 10.16
N LYS A 37 4.24 -1.87 9.28
CA LYS A 37 4.95 -1.64 8.01
C LYS A 37 4.14 -0.76 7.06
N LEU A 38 2.83 -0.96 6.98
CA LEU A 38 1.96 -0.12 6.15
C LEU A 38 1.86 1.30 6.68
N ALA A 39 1.74 1.49 7.99
CA ALA A 39 1.68 2.81 8.60
C ALA A 39 2.98 3.59 8.38
N ALA A 40 4.15 2.94 8.51
CA ALA A 40 5.43 3.56 8.19
C ALA A 40 5.50 4.01 6.72
N MET A 41 5.21 3.09 5.78
CA MET A 41 5.22 3.41 4.35
C MET A 41 4.19 4.49 3.98
N ALA A 42 3.00 4.45 4.59
CA ALA A 42 1.95 5.45 4.38
C ALA A 42 2.39 6.84 4.82
N ASN A 43 3.05 6.94 5.98
CA ASN A 43 3.58 8.21 6.48
C ASN A 43 4.70 8.75 5.58
N ASP A 44 5.65 7.88 5.19
CA ASP A 44 6.79 8.27 4.36
C ASP A 44 6.37 8.77 2.97
N LEU A 45 5.32 8.16 2.40
CA LEU A 45 4.83 8.47 1.05
C LEU A 45 3.59 9.37 1.05
N ASN A 46 3.09 9.76 2.22
CA ASN A 46 1.84 10.49 2.41
C ASN A 46 0.65 9.83 1.67
N LEU A 47 0.45 8.53 1.91
CA LEU A 47 -0.58 7.72 1.25
C LEU A 47 -1.62 7.16 2.22
N PRO A 48 -2.88 6.99 1.77
CA PRO A 48 -3.86 6.20 2.50
C PRO A 48 -3.46 4.71 2.52
N PHE A 49 -3.79 4.00 3.61
CA PHE A 49 -3.57 2.57 3.70
C PHE A 49 -4.75 1.80 4.31
N ASN A 50 -4.91 0.55 3.89
CA ASN A 50 -5.87 -0.39 4.44
C ASN A 50 -5.17 -1.65 4.96
N VAL A 51 -5.46 -2.02 6.21
CA VAL A 51 -4.97 -3.28 6.79
C VAL A 51 -6.07 -4.31 6.67
N PHE A 52 -5.72 -5.46 6.09
CA PHE A 52 -6.59 -6.62 6.04
C PHE A 52 -5.93 -7.72 6.88
N THR A 53 -6.44 -7.93 8.08
CA THR A 53 -6.07 -9.10 8.87
C THR A 53 -6.84 -10.30 8.35
N VAL A 54 -6.17 -11.42 8.12
CA VAL A 54 -6.88 -12.69 7.95
C VAL A 54 -7.36 -13.08 9.34
N GLY A 55 -8.67 -12.97 9.56
CA GLY A 55 -9.31 -13.47 10.77
C GLY A 55 -9.66 -14.94 10.60
N ASP A 56 -9.35 -15.73 11.62
CA ASP A 56 -9.79 -17.11 11.79
C ASP A 56 -11.33 -17.18 11.81
N ASN A 57 -11.88 -18.25 11.21
CA ASN A 57 -13.32 -18.53 11.10
C ASN A 57 -14.05 -18.53 12.44
#